data_AF-A0A5C7M5W2-F1
#
_entry.id   AF-A0A5C7M5W2-F1
#
_cell.length_a   1.000
_cell.length_b   1.000
_cell.length_c   1.000
_cell.angle_alpha   90.00
_cell.angle_beta   90.00
_cell.angle_gamma   90.00
#
_symmetry.space_group_name_H-M   'P 1'
#
loop_
_entity.id
_entity.type
_entity.pdbx_description
1 polymer ?
#
loop_
_entity_poly.entity_id
_entity_poly.type
_entity_poly.pdbx_seq_one_letter_code
_entity_poly.pdbx_strand_id
1 'polypeptide(L)'
;MARTFEDYLGKAIDAANDGFLSEAARKRALADVNRAWDVLKNEIHERILSEADGKFVPAGETLNDEEWAARRNWINAQGYWDLPDYPHTYRAEKHAAFFGDLNAKALEAIQLRDAIKTVDIAAPVKDEGKASIVAVRKTIVEEMERRKAQYVEALEIGRHFGGLPVSVNAHWVHGHKGAVFLRHFFYLAGKLTPLNTIIAAADTLEREKEGRA
;
A
#
# COMPACT_ATOMS: atom_id res chain seq x y z
N MET A 1 23.51 -10.59 -1.54
CA MET A 1 24.14 -9.66 -2.51
C MET A 1 23.08 -8.66 -2.92
N ALA A 2 23.39 -7.36 -2.87
CA ALA A 2 22.53 -6.33 -3.48
C ALA A 2 22.53 -6.53 -5.00
N ARG A 3 21.38 -6.31 -5.65
CA ARG A 3 21.28 -6.45 -7.11
C ARG A 3 21.88 -5.24 -7.79
N THR A 4 22.61 -5.45 -8.89
CA THR A 4 23.28 -4.38 -9.64
C THR A 4 22.36 -3.76 -10.69
N PHE A 5 22.86 -2.70 -11.35
CA PHE A 5 22.20 -2.10 -12.52
C PHE A 5 21.94 -3.16 -13.60
N GLU A 6 22.96 -3.95 -13.92
CA GLU A 6 22.94 -4.97 -14.96
C GLU A 6 21.95 -6.10 -14.64
N ASP A 7 21.78 -6.45 -13.36
CA ASP A 7 20.78 -7.46 -12.94
C ASP A 7 19.34 -7.03 -13.27
N TYR A 8 19.03 -5.75 -13.08
CA TYR A 8 17.69 -5.22 -13.35
C TYR A 8 17.50 -4.93 -14.84
N LEU A 9 18.51 -4.36 -15.49
CA LEU A 9 18.45 -4.07 -16.91
C LEU A 9 18.35 -5.35 -17.74
N GLY A 10 19.14 -6.38 -17.41
CA GLY A 10 19.10 -7.70 -18.05
C GLY A 10 17.72 -8.35 -17.98
N LYS A 11 17.07 -8.31 -16.81
CA LYS A 11 15.69 -8.82 -16.68
C LYS A 11 14.68 -8.08 -17.55
N ALA A 12 14.82 -6.77 -17.66
CA ALA A 12 13.95 -5.97 -18.51
C ALA A 12 14.20 -6.27 -20.00
N ILE A 13 15.46 -6.50 -20.40
CA ILE A 13 15.85 -6.92 -21.75
C ILE A 13 15.28 -8.30 -22.07
N ASP A 14 15.49 -9.28 -21.20
CA ASP A 14 14.98 -10.65 -21.38
C ASP A 14 13.45 -10.64 -21.53
N ALA A 15 12.75 -9.92 -20.66
CA ALA A 15 11.31 -9.78 -20.74
C ALA A 15 10.82 -9.07 -22.01
N ALA A 16 11.60 -8.12 -22.54
CA ALA A 16 11.29 -7.46 -23.80
C ALA A 16 11.50 -8.40 -25.01
N ASN A 17 12.57 -9.21 -24.98
CA ASN A 17 12.90 -10.18 -26.02
C ASN A 17 11.91 -11.35 -26.07
N ASP A 18 11.45 -11.81 -24.90
CA ASP A 18 10.39 -12.84 -24.80
C ASP A 18 9.04 -12.34 -25.31
N GLY A 19 8.86 -11.02 -25.39
CA GLY A 19 7.61 -10.36 -25.73
C GLY A 19 6.61 -10.33 -24.57
N PHE A 20 5.59 -9.48 -24.70
CA PHE A 20 4.60 -9.29 -23.64
C PHE A 20 3.26 -9.96 -23.96
N LEU A 21 2.84 -10.86 -23.07
CA LEU A 21 1.50 -11.48 -23.13
C LEU A 21 0.41 -10.65 -22.42
N SER A 22 0.80 -9.60 -21.69
CA SER A 22 -0.13 -8.74 -20.97
C SER A 22 0.49 -7.38 -20.63
N GLU A 23 -0.36 -6.38 -20.39
CA GLU A 23 0.06 -5.08 -19.88
C GLU A 23 0.79 -5.18 -18.53
N ALA A 24 0.40 -6.15 -17.69
CA ALA A 24 1.04 -6.37 -16.40
C ALA A 24 2.48 -6.87 -16.55
N ALA A 25 2.77 -7.70 -17.55
CA ALA A 25 4.13 -8.13 -17.85
C ALA A 25 4.99 -6.95 -18.34
N ARG A 26 4.46 -6.13 -19.26
CA ARG A 26 5.12 -4.90 -19.73
C ARG A 26 5.43 -3.93 -18.59
N LYS A 27 4.46 -3.70 -17.69
CA LYS A 27 4.64 -2.83 -16.51
C LYS A 27 5.72 -3.38 -15.55
N ARG A 28 5.84 -4.70 -15.41
CA ARG A 28 6.90 -5.30 -14.60
C ARG A 28 8.28 -5.06 -15.20
N ALA A 29 8.45 -5.23 -16.51
CA ALA A 29 9.69 -4.91 -17.20
C ALA A 29 10.06 -3.41 -17.06
N LEU A 30 9.09 -2.50 -17.24
CA LEU A 30 9.29 -1.07 -17.00
C LEU A 30 9.67 -0.75 -15.54
N ALA A 31 9.13 -1.50 -14.57
CA ALA A 31 9.51 -1.34 -13.17
C ALA A 31 10.94 -1.82 -12.90
N ASP A 32 11.42 -2.86 -13.59
CA ASP A 32 12.83 -3.26 -13.52
C ASP A 32 13.76 -2.20 -14.11
N VAL A 33 13.38 -1.54 -15.22
CA VAL A 33 14.14 -0.38 -15.73
C VAL A 33 14.19 0.76 -14.71
N ASN A 34 13.09 1.07 -14.02
CA ASN A 34 13.10 2.08 -12.97
C ASN A 34 14.00 1.68 -11.78
N ARG A 35 14.04 0.40 -11.40
CA ARG A 35 14.95 -0.08 -10.36
C ARG A 35 16.42 0.02 -10.79
N ALA A 36 16.72 -0.27 -12.05
CA ALA A 36 18.06 -0.04 -12.61
C ALA A 36 18.44 1.45 -12.51
N TRP A 37 17.50 2.35 -12.82
CA TRP A 37 17.69 3.79 -12.66
C TRP A 37 17.99 4.19 -11.21
N ASP A 38 17.24 3.65 -10.24
CA ASP A 38 17.46 3.92 -8.81
C ASP A 38 18.86 3.48 -8.37
N VAL A 39 19.38 2.36 -8.88
CA VAL A 39 20.75 1.92 -8.59
C VAL A 39 21.77 2.95 -9.07
N LEU A 40 21.63 3.48 -10.29
CA LEU A 40 22.53 4.53 -10.80
C LEU A 40 22.45 5.81 -9.96
N LYS A 41 21.24 6.24 -9.58
CA LYS A 41 21.05 7.41 -8.73
C LYS A 41 21.74 7.23 -7.38
N ASN A 42 21.55 6.07 -6.74
CA ASN A 42 22.15 5.77 -5.45
C ASN A 42 23.67 5.77 -5.53
N GLU A 43 24.26 5.20 -6.59
CA GLU A 43 25.71 5.22 -6.81
C GLU A 43 26.26 6.66 -6.91
N ILE A 44 25.56 7.54 -7.63
CA ILE A 44 25.94 8.96 -7.72
C ILE A 44 25.78 9.66 -6.35
N HIS A 45 24.67 9.42 -5.66
CA HIS A 45 24.41 9.99 -4.34
C HIS A 45 25.47 9.57 -3.32
N GLU A 46 25.82 8.28 -3.27
CA GLU A 46 26.86 7.73 -2.40
C GLU A 46 28.23 8.33 -2.73
N ARG A 47 28.57 8.46 -4.03
CA ARG A 47 29.82 9.13 -4.45
C ARG A 47 29.89 10.57 -3.98
N ILE A 48 28.83 11.36 -4.20
CA ILE A 48 28.77 12.77 -3.77
C ILE A 48 28.91 12.88 -2.24
N LEU A 49 28.21 12.03 -1.49
CA LEU A 49 28.28 12.05 -0.02
C LEU A 49 29.66 11.63 0.49
N SER A 50 30.26 10.59 -0.09
CA SER A 50 31.59 10.12 0.28
C SER A 50 32.67 11.18 0.01
N GLU A 51 32.60 11.87 -1.13
CA GLU A 51 33.50 12.98 -1.45
C GLU A 51 33.28 14.18 -0.52
N ALA A 52 32.02 14.50 -0.20
CA ALA A 52 31.70 15.57 0.76
C ALA A 52 32.27 15.24 2.14
N ASP A 53 32.13 14.00 2.60
CA ASP A 53 32.65 13.57 3.90
C ASP A 53 34.18 13.62 3.93
N GLY A 54 34.85 13.14 2.87
CA GLY A 54 36.31 13.23 2.76
C GLY A 54 36.85 14.68 2.69
N LYS A 55 36.06 15.62 2.17
CA LYS A 55 36.46 17.02 2.00
C LYS A 55 36.16 17.90 3.21
N PHE A 56 35.03 17.67 3.87
CA PHE A 56 34.51 18.55 4.92
C PHE A 56 34.52 17.92 6.31
N VAL A 57 34.48 16.58 6.43
CA VAL A 57 34.47 15.88 7.71
C VAL A 57 35.78 15.09 7.88
N PRO A 58 36.89 15.74 8.26
CA PRO A 58 38.08 15.00 8.67
C PRO A 58 37.73 14.05 9.82
N ALA A 59 38.26 12.84 9.76
CA ALA A 59 37.83 11.66 10.53
C ALA A 59 37.51 11.95 12.01
N GLY A 60 36.23 12.05 12.33
CA GLY A 60 35.70 12.02 13.70
C GLY A 60 35.36 13.37 14.34
N GLU A 61 35.48 14.49 13.62
CA GLU A 61 35.13 15.82 14.14
C GLU A 61 33.69 16.22 13.83
N THR A 62 33.05 16.94 14.76
CA THR A 62 31.74 17.56 14.53
C THR A 62 31.90 18.90 13.83
N LEU A 63 31.30 19.03 12.65
CA LEU A 63 31.26 20.28 11.89
C LEU A 63 30.56 21.40 12.68
N ASN A 64 31.10 22.61 12.59
CA ASN A 64 30.39 23.82 12.98
C ASN A 64 29.33 24.23 11.92
N ASP A 65 28.52 25.24 12.23
CA ASP A 65 27.41 25.66 11.36
C ASP A 65 27.87 26.18 9.98
N GLU A 66 29.01 26.88 9.91
CA GLU A 66 29.57 27.40 8.66
C GLU A 66 30.08 26.26 7.76
N GLU A 67 30.74 25.27 8.35
CA GLU A 67 31.23 24.08 7.66
C GLU A 67 30.06 23.22 7.16
N TRP A 68 29.00 23.08 7.95
CA TRP A 68 27.76 22.43 7.53
C TRP A 68 27.11 23.11 6.34
N ALA A 69 27.07 24.46 6.35
CA ALA A 69 26.53 25.23 5.24
C ALA A 69 27.41 25.08 3.99
N ALA A 70 28.73 25.11 4.13
CA ALA A 70 29.68 24.90 3.04
C ALA A 70 29.55 23.49 2.43
N ARG A 71 29.46 22.44 3.26
CA ARG A 71 29.23 21.05 2.83
C ARG A 71 27.93 20.93 2.04
N ARG A 72 26.84 21.50 2.56
CA ARG A 72 25.52 21.47 1.90
C ARG A 72 25.53 22.18 0.55
N ASN A 73 26.12 23.37 0.48
CA ASN A 73 26.23 24.13 -0.76
C ASN A 73 27.05 23.39 -1.81
N TRP A 74 28.13 22.73 -1.37
CA TRP A 74 28.95 21.90 -2.27
C TRP A 74 28.17 20.69 -2.81
N ILE A 75 27.46 19.95 -1.94
CA ILE A 75 26.61 18.80 -2.35
C ILE A 75 25.56 19.24 -3.36
N ASN A 76 24.88 20.36 -3.11
CA ASN A 76 23.88 20.90 -4.03
C ASN A 76 24.52 21.27 -5.39
N ALA A 77 25.71 21.87 -5.39
CA ALA A 77 26.42 22.20 -6.62
C ALA A 77 26.85 20.97 -7.43
N GLN A 78 26.99 19.80 -6.81
CA GLN A 78 27.21 18.53 -7.52
C GLN A 78 25.92 17.93 -8.11
N GLY A 79 24.77 18.57 -7.92
CA GLY A 79 23.49 18.14 -8.49
C GLY A 79 22.78 17.03 -7.72
N TYR A 80 23.11 16.82 -6.43
CA TYR A 80 22.51 15.76 -5.61
C TYR A 80 20.96 15.76 -5.66
N TRP A 81 20.35 16.95 -5.59
CA TRP A 81 18.89 17.13 -5.66
C TRP A 81 18.36 17.37 -7.08
N ASP A 82 19.24 17.58 -8.06
CA ASP A 82 18.89 17.86 -9.45
C ASP A 82 18.85 16.59 -10.32
N LEU A 83 19.23 15.44 -9.76
CA LEU A 83 19.12 14.15 -10.44
C LEU A 83 17.63 13.78 -10.62
N PRO A 84 17.19 13.44 -11.84
CA PRO A 84 15.80 13.10 -12.11
C PRO A 84 15.40 11.77 -11.47
N ASP A 85 14.17 11.69 -10.96
CA ASP A 85 13.66 10.49 -10.29
C ASP A 85 13.38 9.30 -11.20
N TYR A 86 13.17 9.54 -12.49
CA TYR A 86 12.83 8.48 -13.43
C TYR A 86 13.54 8.68 -14.77
N PRO A 87 13.75 7.61 -15.56
CA PRO A 87 14.38 7.73 -16.88
C PRO A 87 13.67 8.71 -17.80
N HIS A 88 12.34 8.75 -17.77
CA HIS A 88 11.54 9.60 -18.66
C HIS A 88 11.56 11.10 -18.32
N THR A 89 12.07 11.48 -17.14
CA THR A 89 12.23 12.89 -16.76
C THR A 89 13.66 13.39 -17.01
N TYR A 90 14.54 12.53 -17.51
CA TYR A 90 15.90 12.90 -17.91
C TYR A 90 15.89 13.90 -19.07
N ARG A 91 16.78 14.90 -18.98
CA ARG A 91 17.01 15.91 -20.02
C ARG A 91 18.52 16.05 -20.19
N ALA A 92 19.03 15.69 -21.37
CA ALA A 92 20.47 15.65 -21.63
C ALA A 92 21.16 16.98 -21.30
N GLU A 93 20.57 18.09 -21.71
CA GLU A 93 21.10 19.45 -21.47
C GLU A 93 21.25 19.81 -19.98
N LYS A 94 20.46 19.19 -19.11
CA LYS A 94 20.43 19.52 -17.68
C LYS A 94 21.15 18.49 -16.81
N HIS A 95 21.03 17.21 -17.15
CA HIS A 95 21.41 16.14 -16.23
C HIS A 95 22.64 15.36 -16.68
N ALA A 96 23.03 15.40 -17.97
CA ALA A 96 24.14 14.58 -18.48
C ALA A 96 25.44 14.78 -17.70
N ALA A 97 25.73 16.03 -17.32
CA ALA A 97 26.93 16.38 -16.56
C ALA A 97 26.97 15.70 -15.17
N PHE A 98 25.82 15.58 -14.49
CA PHE A 98 25.74 14.99 -13.15
C PHE A 98 25.93 13.47 -13.16
N PHE A 99 25.55 12.81 -14.26
CA PHE A 99 25.78 11.37 -14.42
C PHE A 99 27.24 11.04 -14.77
N GLY A 100 27.97 11.97 -15.40
CA GLY A 100 29.39 11.78 -15.73
C GLY A 100 29.64 10.51 -16.54
N ASP A 101 30.47 9.63 -16.00
CA ASP A 101 30.83 8.32 -16.57
C ASP A 101 29.64 7.34 -16.64
N LEU A 102 28.65 7.48 -15.75
CA LEU A 102 27.44 6.66 -15.73
C LEU A 102 26.39 7.12 -16.76
N ASN A 103 26.63 8.23 -17.47
CA ASN A 103 25.64 8.77 -18.40
C ASN A 103 25.30 7.80 -19.55
N ALA A 104 26.27 7.00 -19.99
CA ALA A 104 26.02 5.97 -21.00
C ALA A 104 24.99 4.93 -20.52
N LYS A 105 25.12 4.44 -19.27
CA LYS A 105 24.16 3.53 -18.64
C LYS A 105 22.78 4.16 -18.47
N ALA A 106 22.74 5.46 -18.13
CA ALA A 106 21.50 6.21 -18.02
C ALA A 106 20.76 6.26 -19.38
N LEU A 107 21.48 6.56 -20.47
CA LEU A 107 20.92 6.57 -21.82
C LEU A 107 20.43 5.19 -22.25
N GLU A 108 21.15 4.13 -21.91
CA GLU A 108 20.74 2.75 -22.18
C GLU A 108 19.40 2.42 -21.50
N ALA A 109 19.25 2.77 -20.22
CA ALA A 109 17.99 2.58 -19.50
C ALA A 109 16.82 3.37 -20.13
N ILE A 110 17.07 4.60 -20.61
CA ILE A 110 16.06 5.41 -21.32
C ILE A 110 15.65 4.76 -22.63
N GLN A 111 16.63 4.34 -23.44
CA GLN A 111 16.39 3.70 -24.73
C GLN A 111 15.61 2.39 -24.57
N LEU A 112 16.01 1.54 -23.61
CA LEU A 112 15.30 0.30 -23.32
C LEU A 112 13.86 0.57 -22.88
N ARG A 113 13.64 1.60 -22.05
CA ARG A 113 12.29 1.97 -21.62
C ARG A 113 11.39 2.33 -22.80
N ASP A 114 11.92 3.10 -23.74
CA ASP A 114 11.17 3.52 -24.92
C ASP A 114 10.95 2.33 -25.87
N ALA A 115 11.95 1.46 -26.03
CA ALA A 115 11.80 0.21 -26.78
C ALA A 115 10.70 -0.68 -26.19
N ILE A 116 10.68 -0.92 -24.87
CA ILE A 116 9.66 -1.73 -24.18
C ILE A 116 8.24 -1.20 -24.42
N LYS A 117 8.06 0.12 -24.51
CA LYS A 117 6.77 0.73 -24.80
C LYS A 117 6.28 0.46 -26.22
N THR A 118 7.20 0.29 -27.16
CA THR A 118 6.89 -0.01 -28.57
C THR A 118 6.65 -1.49 -28.84
N VAL A 119 7.03 -2.39 -27.92
CA VAL A 119 6.75 -3.82 -28.05
C VAL A 119 5.25 -4.07 -27.95
N ASP A 120 4.69 -4.68 -29.01
CA ASP A 120 3.29 -5.06 -29.05
C ASP A 120 2.97 -6.15 -28.02
N ILE A 121 1.78 -6.03 -27.42
CA ILE A 121 1.28 -7.03 -26.48
C ILE A 121 0.55 -8.09 -27.29
N ALA A 122 1.20 -9.24 -27.49
CA ALA A 122 0.58 -10.44 -28.02
C ALA A 122 -0.31 -11.08 -26.96
N ALA A 123 -1.38 -10.38 -26.58
CA ALA A 123 -2.34 -10.89 -25.62
C ALA A 123 -2.93 -12.19 -26.16
N PRO A 124 -2.88 -13.31 -25.41
CA PRO A 124 -3.61 -14.49 -25.81
C PRO A 124 -5.09 -14.10 -25.87
N VAL A 125 -5.73 -14.35 -27.01
CA VAL A 125 -7.17 -14.15 -27.18
C VAL A 125 -7.84 -15.10 -26.19
N LYS A 126 -8.19 -14.59 -25.02
CA LYS A 126 -9.06 -15.30 -24.11
C LYS A 126 -10.45 -15.26 -24.69
N ASP A 127 -11.08 -16.42 -24.84
CA ASP A 127 -12.54 -16.55 -24.96
C ASP A 127 -13.20 -16.06 -23.66
N GLU A 128 -13.25 -14.74 -23.45
CA GLU A 128 -13.94 -14.13 -22.32
C GLU A 128 -15.25 -13.51 -22.80
N GLY A 129 -16.39 -14.08 -22.34
CA GLY A 129 -17.68 -13.46 -22.62
C GLY A 129 -18.87 -13.84 -21.75
N LYS A 130 -18.91 -14.97 -21.02
CA LYS A 130 -20.14 -15.34 -20.27
C LYS A 130 -19.93 -15.86 -18.85
N ALA A 131 -18.86 -16.56 -18.53
CA ALA A 131 -18.71 -17.18 -17.21
C ALA A 131 -18.31 -16.19 -16.08
N SER A 132 -17.39 -15.24 -16.34
CA SER A 132 -16.87 -14.35 -15.29
C SER A 132 -17.88 -13.27 -14.86
N ILE A 133 -18.64 -12.71 -15.79
CA ILE A 133 -19.65 -11.68 -15.50
C ILE A 133 -20.82 -12.27 -14.69
N VAL A 134 -21.21 -13.52 -14.97
CA VAL A 134 -22.25 -14.22 -14.22
C VAL A 134 -21.79 -14.54 -12.79
N ALA A 135 -20.53 -14.98 -12.63
CA ALA A 135 -19.96 -15.24 -11.31
C ALA A 135 -19.90 -13.97 -10.46
N VAL A 136 -19.42 -12.85 -11.01
CA VAL A 136 -19.33 -11.57 -10.29
C VAL A 136 -20.73 -11.03 -9.93
N ARG A 137 -21.71 -11.11 -10.84
CA ARG A 137 -23.09 -10.69 -10.55
C ARG A 137 -23.72 -11.55 -9.44
N LYS A 138 -23.47 -12.86 -9.44
CA LYS A 138 -23.97 -13.78 -8.41
C LYS A 138 -23.45 -13.39 -7.02
N THR A 139 -22.16 -13.08 -6.90
CA THR A 139 -21.55 -12.68 -5.62
C THR A 139 -22.10 -11.36 -5.07
N ILE A 140 -22.41 -10.40 -5.95
CA ILE A 140 -23.00 -9.11 -5.53
C ILE A 140 -24.43 -9.31 -5.02
N VAL A 141 -25.23 -10.12 -5.71
CA VAL A 141 -26.62 -10.42 -5.29
C VAL A 141 -26.62 -11.16 -3.95
N GLU A 142 -25.76 -12.16 -3.78
CA GLU A 142 -25.62 -12.92 -2.51
C GLU A 142 -25.19 -12.01 -1.34
N GLU A 143 -24.27 -11.07 -1.56
CA GLU A 143 -23.84 -10.11 -0.54
C GLU A 143 -24.97 -9.14 -0.14
N MET A 144 -25.77 -8.69 -1.11
CA MET A 144 -26.94 -7.84 -0.86
C MET A 144 -28.03 -8.58 -0.08
N GLU A 145 -28.30 -9.84 -0.43
CA GLU A 145 -29.24 -10.69 0.31
C GLU A 145 -28.78 -10.95 1.75
N ARG A 146 -27.48 -11.22 1.94
CA ARG A 146 -26.89 -11.39 3.29
C ARG A 146 -27.07 -10.15 4.14
N ARG A 147 -26.79 -8.96 3.60
CA ARG A 147 -26.96 -7.69 4.33
C ARG A 147 -28.43 -7.40 4.64
N LYS A 148 -29.34 -7.73 3.73
CA LYS A 148 -30.79 -7.62 3.96
C LYS A 148 -31.24 -8.56 5.07
N ALA A 149 -30.77 -9.81 5.08
CA ALA A 149 -31.05 -10.77 6.15
C ALA A 149 -30.54 -10.27 7.50
N GLN A 150 -29.30 -9.78 7.57
CA GLN A 150 -28.72 -9.18 8.78
C GLN A 150 -29.53 -7.97 9.28
N TYR A 151 -30.03 -7.13 8.37
CA TYR A 151 -30.88 -6.00 8.73
C TYR A 151 -32.23 -6.44 9.30
N VAL A 152 -32.88 -7.44 8.68
CA VAL A 152 -34.15 -7.99 9.17
C VAL A 152 -33.95 -8.66 10.54
N GLU A 153 -32.89 -9.45 10.70
CA GLU A 153 -32.51 -10.07 11.97
C GLU A 153 -32.26 -9.02 13.06
N ALA A 154 -31.53 -7.94 12.76
CA ALA A 154 -31.31 -6.85 13.70
C ALA A 154 -32.62 -6.15 14.11
N LEU A 155 -33.57 -5.97 13.19
CA LEU A 155 -34.90 -5.44 13.50
C LEU A 155 -35.70 -6.38 14.40
N GLU A 156 -35.64 -7.68 14.16
CA GLU A 156 -36.31 -8.70 14.98
C GLU A 156 -35.71 -8.76 16.40
N ILE A 157 -34.38 -8.70 16.53
CA ILE A 157 -33.70 -8.59 17.82
C ILE A 157 -34.14 -7.34 18.57
N GLY A 158 -34.26 -6.19 17.88
CA GLY A 158 -34.78 -4.96 18.49
C GLY A 158 -36.22 -5.09 19.00
N ARG A 159 -37.08 -5.86 18.30
CA ARG A 159 -38.45 -6.14 18.75
C ARG A 159 -38.48 -7.00 20.00
N HIS A 160 -37.58 -7.98 20.13
CA HIS A 160 -37.48 -8.82 21.33
C HIS A 160 -37.17 -8.04 22.61
N PHE A 161 -36.55 -6.86 22.50
CA PHE A 161 -36.29 -5.96 23.63
C PHE A 161 -37.27 -4.77 23.69
N GLY A 162 -38.48 -4.91 23.16
CA GLY A 162 -39.52 -3.86 23.24
C GLY A 162 -39.19 -2.57 22.48
N GLY A 163 -38.21 -2.61 21.55
CA GLY A 163 -37.68 -1.45 20.83
C GLY A 163 -36.49 -0.77 21.51
N LEU A 164 -35.95 -1.34 22.60
CA LEU A 164 -34.77 -0.81 23.26
C LEU A 164 -33.50 -0.97 22.39
N PRO A 165 -32.61 0.04 22.32
CA PRO A 165 -31.38 -0.04 21.55
C PRO A 165 -30.32 -0.87 22.30
N VAL A 166 -30.41 -2.19 22.18
CA VAL A 166 -29.52 -3.15 22.84
C VAL A 166 -28.40 -3.57 21.90
N SER A 167 -27.17 -3.57 22.38
CA SER A 167 -26.02 -4.14 21.68
C SER A 167 -25.23 -5.09 22.60
N VAL A 168 -24.54 -6.08 22.02
CA VAL A 168 -23.76 -7.07 22.78
C VAL A 168 -22.35 -7.20 22.22
N ASN A 169 -21.36 -7.26 23.11
CA ASN A 169 -19.98 -7.60 22.77
C ASN A 169 -19.59 -8.90 23.47
N ALA A 170 -19.06 -9.86 22.72
CA ALA A 170 -18.56 -11.12 23.25
C ALA A 170 -17.03 -11.08 23.35
N HIS A 171 -16.50 -11.35 24.53
CA HIS A 171 -15.05 -11.38 24.79
C HIS A 171 -14.62 -12.72 25.35
N TRP A 172 -13.49 -13.23 24.87
CA TRP A 172 -12.82 -14.38 25.48
C TRP A 172 -12.13 -13.94 26.78
N VAL A 173 -12.58 -14.49 27.90
CA VAL A 173 -12.07 -14.18 29.24
C VAL A 173 -11.28 -15.37 29.76
N HIS A 174 -10.07 -15.09 30.24
CA HIS A 174 -9.18 -16.08 30.86
C HIS A 174 -9.30 -15.94 32.38
N GLY A 175 -9.86 -16.97 33.01
CA GLY A 175 -10.03 -17.06 34.46
C GLY A 175 -8.82 -17.66 35.16
N HIS A 176 -8.90 -17.74 36.49
CA HIS A 176 -7.88 -18.36 37.31
C HIS A 176 -7.78 -19.88 37.02
N LYS A 177 -6.55 -20.42 37.01
CA LYS A 177 -6.23 -21.83 36.66
C LYS A 177 -6.55 -22.23 35.21
N GLY A 178 -6.46 -21.30 34.26
CA GLY A 178 -6.50 -21.62 32.83
C GLY A 178 -7.90 -21.83 32.25
N ALA A 179 -8.96 -21.52 33.00
CA ALA A 179 -10.32 -21.54 32.47
C ALA A 179 -10.48 -20.47 31.38
N VAL A 180 -11.00 -20.84 30.21
CA VAL A 180 -11.34 -19.90 29.13
C VAL A 180 -12.84 -19.98 28.90
N PHE A 181 -13.52 -18.85 29.01
CA PHE A 181 -14.96 -18.77 28.75
C PHE A 181 -15.30 -17.52 27.94
N LEU A 182 -16.35 -17.64 27.12
CA LEU A 182 -16.89 -16.53 26.35
C LEU A 182 -17.85 -15.74 27.24
N ARG A 183 -17.55 -14.47 27.49
CA ARG A 183 -18.42 -13.57 28.28
C ARG A 183 -19.10 -12.56 27.37
N HIS A 184 -20.41 -12.44 27.51
CA HIS A 184 -21.23 -11.46 26.81
C HIS A 184 -21.44 -10.22 27.69
N PHE A 185 -21.11 -9.05 27.15
CA PHE A 185 -21.34 -7.75 27.76
C PHE A 185 -22.47 -7.05 27.01
N PHE A 186 -23.55 -6.75 27.71
CA PHE A 186 -24.73 -6.11 27.15
C PHE A 186 -24.70 -4.62 27.39
N TYR A 187 -25.20 -3.85 26.43
CA TYR A 187 -25.25 -2.41 26.47
C TYR A 187 -26.64 -1.94 26.09
N LEU A 188 -27.16 -0.96 26.82
CA LEU A 188 -28.39 -0.26 26.50
C LEU A 188 -28.03 1.18 26.10
N ALA A 189 -28.34 1.57 24.86
CA ALA A 189 -27.94 2.86 24.29
C ALA A 189 -26.44 3.17 24.48
N GLY A 190 -25.58 2.17 24.33
CA GLY A 190 -24.12 2.28 24.51
C GLY A 190 -23.63 2.27 25.96
N LYS A 191 -24.50 2.16 26.97
CA LYS A 191 -24.10 2.04 28.39
C LYS A 191 -24.11 0.59 28.83
N LEU A 192 -23.01 0.13 29.43
CA LEU A 192 -22.89 -1.24 29.95
C LEU A 192 -24.00 -1.49 30.99
N THR A 193 -24.94 -2.36 30.65
CA THR A 193 -26.15 -2.61 31.44
C THR A 193 -26.39 -4.11 31.51
N PRO A 194 -26.54 -4.69 32.71
CA PRO A 194 -26.84 -6.11 32.86
C PRO A 194 -28.09 -6.53 32.09
N LEU A 195 -28.06 -7.71 31.43
CA LEU A 195 -29.17 -8.20 30.59
C LEU A 195 -30.50 -8.28 31.36
N ASN A 196 -30.47 -8.74 32.61
CA ASN A 196 -31.64 -8.81 33.48
C ASN A 196 -32.30 -7.45 33.69
N THR A 197 -31.51 -6.38 33.81
CA THR A 197 -32.03 -5.00 33.91
C THR A 197 -32.68 -4.55 32.61
N ILE A 198 -32.09 -4.91 31.46
CA ILE A 198 -32.66 -4.59 30.14
C ILE A 198 -33.99 -5.30 29.94
N ILE A 199 -34.08 -6.60 30.28
CA ILE A 199 -35.32 -7.38 30.17
C ILE A 199 -36.40 -6.81 31.09
N ALA A 200 -36.06 -6.49 32.35
CA ALA A 200 -37.02 -5.89 33.28
C ALA A 200 -37.56 -4.54 32.78
N ALA A 201 -36.71 -3.71 32.15
CA ALA A 201 -37.14 -2.46 31.54
C ALA A 201 -38.06 -2.70 30.32
N ALA A 202 -37.76 -3.71 29.50
CA ALA A 202 -38.61 -4.09 28.37
C ALA A 202 -40.00 -4.55 28.84
N ASP A 203 -40.06 -5.42 29.85
CA ASP A 203 -41.31 -5.92 30.43
C ASP A 203 -42.17 -4.80 31.01
N THR A 204 -41.57 -3.83 31.72
CA THR A 204 -42.29 -2.68 32.27
C THR A 204 -42.86 -1.82 31.15
N LEU A 205 -42.08 -1.52 30.11
CA LEU A 205 -42.55 -0.75 28.95
C LEU A 205 -43.69 -1.46 28.20
N GLU A 206 -43.68 -2.79 28.15
CA GLU A 206 -44.79 -3.57 27.58
C GLU A 206 -46.05 -3.44 28.43
N ARG A 207 -45.95 -3.58 29.76
CA ARG A 207 -47.09 -3.41 30.69
C ARG A 207 -47.68 -2.00 30.66
N GLU A 208 -46.84 -0.98 30.53
CA GLU A 208 -47.27 0.41 30.36
C GLU A 208 -48.08 0.59 29.06
N LYS A 209 -47.66 -0.02 27.95
CA LYS A 209 -48.40 -0.01 26.69
C LYS A 209 -49.75 -0.75 26.79
N GLU A 210 -49.81 -1.81 27.59
CA GLU A 210 -51.04 -2.56 27.86
C GLU A 210 -51.97 -1.88 28.89
N GLY A 211 -51.55 -0.75 29.48
CA GLY A 211 -52.34 -0.03 30.49
C GLY A 211 -52.45 -0.76 31.84
N ARG A 212 -51.50 -1.66 32.14
CA ARG A 212 -51.47 -2.50 33.35
C ARG A 212 -50.55 -1.93 34.46
N ALA A 213 -50.38 -0.62 34.51
CA ALA A 213 -49.53 0.05 35.49
C ALA A 213 -50.17 0.09 36.89
#